data_AF-A0A328RF32-F1
#
_entry.id   AF-A0A328RF32-F1
#
_cell.length_a   1.000
_cell.length_b   1.000
_cell.length_c   1.000
_cell.angle_alpha   90.00
_cell.angle_beta   90.00
_cell.angle_gamma   90.00
#
_symmetry.space_group_name_H-M   'P 1'
#
loop_
_entity.id
_entity.type
_entity.pdbx_description
1 polymer ?
#
loop_
_entity_poly.entity_id
_entity_poly.type
_entity_poly.pdbx_seq_one_letter_code
_entity_poly.pdbx_strand_id
1 'polypeptide(L)'
;MRLLSILFCILLSIPLFGAVIFQPQPDNLFIVDDFEDADLKKMPEWWGFDDIELSVEPNNLSEFKYLGNRSMSLKGDPKDWYVGGCGTYFGVDVTNYNAIKLVIRGYGSKSGVLIVELFDDDNDNFELEPHPNVSSETLADDKFIHTVKVDWLGWKVVIIPFDRFVDGNLGIGDDIWNPYQEGSSGGLLQMQFVLLAADKTVMPRMLIDVVKLYYQGPIPIKKDERSQYVEDADFF
;
A
#
# COMPACT_ATOMS: atom_id res chain seq x y z
N MET A 1 60.30 16.81 5.05
CA MET A 1 59.10 17.34 5.76
C MET A 1 58.39 18.32 4.85
N ARG A 2 57.27 17.90 4.24
CA ARG A 2 56.01 18.64 4.12
C ARG A 2 55.05 17.80 3.29
N LEU A 3 54.18 17.10 4.03
CA LEU A 3 52.89 16.60 3.58
C LEU A 3 52.09 17.73 2.92
N LEU A 4 51.08 17.29 2.15
CA LEU A 4 49.73 17.85 2.07
C LEU A 4 49.37 18.28 0.64
N SER A 5 48.86 17.33 -0.14
CA SER A 5 47.96 17.58 -1.29
C SER A 5 47.33 16.25 -1.72
N ILE A 6 46.43 15.73 -0.89
CA ILE A 6 45.40 14.79 -1.35
C ILE A 6 44.09 15.50 -1.06
N LEU A 7 43.65 16.26 -2.06
CA LEU A 7 42.37 16.93 -2.08
C LEU A 7 41.30 15.84 -2.20
N PHE A 8 40.57 15.67 -1.11
CA PHE A 8 39.49 14.73 -0.92
C PHE A 8 38.27 15.21 -1.72
N CYS A 9 38.18 14.83 -3.00
CA CYS A 9 36.97 15.03 -3.79
C CYS A 9 35.93 13.95 -3.41
N ILE A 10 35.36 14.05 -2.22
CA ILE A 10 34.06 13.42 -1.93
C ILE A 10 33.00 14.44 -2.35
N LEU A 11 32.71 14.43 -3.65
CA LEU A 11 31.54 15.10 -4.20
C LEU A 11 30.35 14.15 -4.00
N LEU A 12 29.57 14.45 -2.96
CA LEU A 12 28.10 14.38 -2.92
C LEU A 12 27.48 13.36 -3.88
N SER A 13 27.47 12.09 -3.49
CA SER A 13 26.42 11.17 -3.93
C SER A 13 25.15 11.58 -3.20
N ILE A 14 24.36 12.48 -3.79
CA ILE A 14 22.97 12.68 -3.36
C ILE A 14 22.24 11.39 -3.78
N PRO A 15 21.70 10.60 -2.83
CA PRO A 15 20.82 9.50 -3.20
C PRO A 15 19.55 10.11 -3.82
N LEU A 16 19.46 10.09 -5.15
CA LEU A 16 18.20 10.27 -5.88
C LEU A 16 17.47 8.94 -5.85
N PHE A 17 16.86 8.58 -4.70
CA PHE A 17 15.96 7.44 -4.60
C PHE A 17 14.53 7.92 -4.47
N GLY A 18 14.04 8.50 -5.57
CA GLY A 18 12.62 8.55 -5.88
C GLY A 18 12.51 8.16 -7.34
N ALA A 19 12.12 6.91 -7.62
CA ALA A 19 11.80 6.52 -9.00
C ALA A 19 10.54 7.29 -9.40
N VAL A 20 10.72 8.45 -10.04
CA VAL A 20 9.61 9.25 -10.54
C VAL A 20 8.82 8.39 -11.53
N ILE A 21 7.58 8.02 -11.18
CA ILE A 21 6.65 7.30 -12.04
C ILE A 21 6.33 8.23 -13.22
N PHE A 22 7.05 8.06 -14.33
CA PHE A 22 7.16 9.05 -15.40
C PHE A 22 6.12 8.85 -16.50
N GLN A 23 4.84 8.85 -16.14
CA GLN A 23 3.76 9.07 -17.12
C GLN A 23 2.81 10.14 -16.60
N PRO A 24 2.45 11.15 -17.42
CA PRO A 24 1.44 12.13 -17.02
C PRO A 24 0.10 11.41 -16.82
N GLN A 25 -0.40 11.46 -15.59
CA GLN A 25 -1.67 10.86 -15.19
C GLN A 25 -2.70 11.97 -14.95
N PRO A 26 -4.01 11.70 -15.10
CA PRO A 26 -5.05 12.67 -14.74
C PRO A 26 -4.89 13.12 -13.29
N ASP A 27 -5.15 14.40 -12.98
CA ASP A 27 -4.91 14.99 -11.64
C ASP A 27 -5.59 14.22 -10.49
N ASN A 28 -6.68 13.50 -10.77
CA ASN A 28 -7.46 12.72 -9.81
C ASN A 28 -7.20 11.20 -9.88
N LEU A 29 -6.11 10.79 -10.52
CA LEU A 29 -5.70 9.42 -10.70
C LEU A 29 -4.18 9.30 -10.55
N PHE A 30 -3.75 8.47 -9.62
CA PHE A 30 -2.37 8.01 -9.53
C PHE A 30 -2.30 6.50 -9.73
N ILE A 31 -1.77 6.01 -10.85
CA ILE A 31 -1.49 4.58 -11.05
C ILE A 31 -0.16 4.29 -10.36
N VAL A 32 -0.22 3.51 -9.29
CA VAL A 32 0.94 2.98 -8.60
C VAL A 32 1.58 1.92 -9.49
N ASP A 33 0.82 0.92 -9.92
CA ASP A 33 1.30 -0.11 -10.84
C ASP A 33 0.14 -0.84 -11.55
N ASP A 34 0.36 -1.24 -12.80
CA ASP A 34 -0.51 -2.12 -13.60
C ASP A 34 0.20 -3.40 -14.10
N PHE A 35 1.47 -3.58 -13.72
CA PHE A 35 2.31 -4.75 -13.96
C PHE A 35 2.52 -5.14 -15.44
N GLU A 36 2.19 -4.25 -16.38
CA GLU A 36 2.26 -4.54 -17.80
C GLU A 36 3.71 -4.65 -18.32
N ASP A 37 4.68 -4.09 -17.59
CA ASP A 37 6.11 -4.17 -17.92
C ASP A 37 6.76 -5.53 -17.55
N ALA A 38 6.06 -6.35 -16.77
CA ALA A 38 6.50 -7.65 -16.27
C ALA A 38 7.74 -7.63 -15.37
N ASP A 39 8.11 -6.48 -14.78
CA ASP A 39 9.36 -6.33 -14.02
C ASP A 39 9.13 -5.62 -12.68
N LEU A 40 8.96 -6.41 -11.61
CA LEU A 40 8.81 -5.90 -10.23
C LEU A 40 10.01 -5.08 -9.73
N LYS A 41 11.11 -4.98 -10.49
CA LYS A 41 12.27 -4.17 -10.09
C LYS A 41 12.27 -2.77 -10.69
N LYS A 42 11.22 -2.40 -11.44
CA LYS A 42 11.15 -1.12 -12.14
C LYS A 42 9.72 -0.58 -12.13
N MET A 43 9.62 0.74 -11.92
CA MET A 43 8.43 1.56 -12.23
C MET A 43 7.08 1.08 -11.65
N PRO A 44 6.92 0.96 -10.32
CA PRO A 44 7.92 1.11 -9.26
C PRO A 44 8.58 -0.23 -8.89
N GLU A 45 9.63 -0.17 -8.06
CA GLU A 45 10.18 -1.40 -7.49
C GLU A 45 9.24 -1.94 -6.41
N TRP A 46 8.93 -3.23 -6.50
CA TRP A 46 8.28 -4.04 -5.50
C TRP A 46 9.26 -5.05 -4.91
N TRP A 47 9.47 -4.97 -3.61
CA TRP A 47 10.27 -5.95 -2.88
C TRP A 47 9.34 -6.87 -2.08
N GLY A 48 9.71 -8.16 -2.01
CA GLY A 48 9.08 -9.13 -1.11
C GLY A 48 9.86 -9.24 0.20
N PHE A 49 9.17 -9.63 1.27
CA PHE A 49 9.76 -9.95 2.57
C PHE A 49 9.16 -11.22 3.17
N ASP A 50 9.92 -11.82 4.09
CA ASP A 50 9.63 -13.13 4.72
C ASP A 50 9.47 -14.28 3.70
N ASP A 51 8.44 -15.12 3.85
CA ASP A 51 8.26 -16.34 3.03
C ASP A 51 7.38 -16.11 1.80
N ILE A 52 7.18 -14.84 1.39
CA ILE A 52 6.43 -14.54 0.17
C ILE A 52 7.25 -14.87 -1.08
N GLU A 53 6.62 -15.53 -2.03
CA GLU A 53 7.05 -15.64 -3.42
C GLU A 53 6.31 -14.59 -4.25
N LEU A 54 7.03 -13.57 -4.69
CA LEU A 54 6.52 -12.49 -5.52
C LEU A 54 6.89 -12.73 -7.00
N SER A 55 5.94 -12.59 -7.92
CA SER A 55 6.19 -12.69 -9.36
C SER A 55 5.13 -11.95 -10.17
N VAL A 56 5.40 -11.66 -11.45
CA VAL A 56 4.37 -11.20 -12.39
C VAL A 56 3.97 -12.36 -13.28
N GLU A 57 2.67 -12.63 -13.34
CA GLU A 57 2.10 -13.73 -14.13
C GLU A 57 1.20 -13.18 -15.25
N PRO A 58 1.11 -13.87 -16.40
CA PRO A 58 0.16 -13.50 -17.44
C PRO A 58 -1.28 -13.82 -17.01
N ASN A 59 -2.19 -12.90 -17.31
CA ASN A 59 -3.62 -13.11 -17.16
C ASN A 59 -4.20 -14.02 -18.25
N ASN A 60 -5.40 -14.55 -18.03
CA ASN A 60 -6.07 -15.36 -19.03
C ASN A 60 -6.51 -14.47 -20.21
N LEU A 61 -6.25 -14.90 -21.46
CA LEU A 61 -6.65 -14.18 -22.67
C LEU A 61 -8.14 -13.80 -22.69
N SER A 62 -9.00 -14.63 -22.11
CA SER A 62 -10.44 -14.36 -22.03
C SER A 62 -10.83 -13.22 -21.07
N GLU A 63 -9.91 -12.82 -20.18
CA GLU A 63 -10.07 -11.79 -19.16
C GLU A 63 -9.56 -10.41 -19.64
N PHE A 64 -8.77 -10.35 -20.71
CA PHE A 64 -8.11 -9.12 -21.23
C PHE A 64 -9.07 -7.99 -21.62
N LYS A 65 -10.36 -8.29 -21.84
CA LYS A 65 -11.38 -7.25 -22.07
C LYS A 65 -11.71 -6.43 -20.82
N TYR A 66 -11.28 -6.88 -19.64
CA TYR A 66 -11.59 -6.26 -18.35
C TYR A 66 -10.36 -5.95 -17.49
N LEU A 67 -9.20 -6.47 -17.89
CA LEU A 67 -7.98 -6.56 -17.08
C LEU A 67 -6.77 -6.39 -17.99
N GLY A 68 -5.62 -5.97 -17.43
CA GLY A 68 -4.35 -5.97 -18.13
C GLY A 68 -3.93 -7.38 -18.58
N ASN A 69 -2.82 -7.46 -19.32
CA ASN A 69 -2.25 -8.73 -19.73
C ASN A 69 -1.54 -9.43 -18.56
N ARG A 70 -1.20 -8.71 -17.49
CA ARG A 70 -0.36 -9.19 -16.41
C ARG A 70 -0.88 -8.77 -15.04
N SER A 71 -0.44 -9.47 -14.01
CA SER A 71 -0.75 -9.16 -12.63
C SER A 71 0.34 -9.68 -11.70
N MET A 72 0.48 -9.03 -10.55
CA MET A 72 1.38 -9.48 -9.49
C MET A 72 0.77 -10.65 -8.73
N SER A 73 1.57 -11.69 -8.50
CA SER A 73 1.22 -12.90 -7.77
C SER A 73 1.87 -12.88 -6.41
N LEU A 74 1.05 -13.05 -5.37
CA LEU A 74 1.46 -13.19 -3.97
C LEU A 74 1.09 -14.61 -3.52
N LYS A 75 2.08 -15.42 -3.16
CA LYS A 75 1.89 -16.77 -2.62
C LYS A 75 3.04 -17.12 -1.70
N GLY A 76 2.86 -18.05 -0.77
CA GLY A 76 3.94 -18.49 0.11
C GLY A 76 3.44 -19.45 1.18
N ASP A 77 4.35 -20.22 1.76
CA ASP A 77 4.01 -21.16 2.83
C ASP A 77 3.73 -20.41 4.14
N PRO A 78 2.56 -20.61 4.79
CA PRO A 78 2.25 -19.88 6.00
C PRO A 78 3.04 -20.42 7.22
N LYS A 79 3.62 -19.49 7.99
CA LYS A 79 4.02 -19.70 9.39
C LYS A 79 2.82 -19.38 10.29
N ASP A 80 2.11 -20.42 10.71
CA ASP A 80 0.76 -20.32 11.28
C ASP A 80 -0.22 -19.67 10.30
N TRP A 81 -0.51 -18.39 10.46
CA TRP A 81 -1.40 -17.63 9.57
C TRP A 81 -0.63 -16.61 8.74
N TYR A 82 0.56 -16.21 9.18
CA TYR A 82 1.36 -15.19 8.52
C TYR A 82 2.20 -15.82 7.41
N VAL A 83 2.25 -15.19 6.24
CA VAL A 83 3.06 -15.65 5.11
C VAL A 83 4.25 -14.71 4.91
N GLY A 84 3.98 -13.42 4.88
CA GLY A 84 4.92 -12.38 4.46
C GLY A 84 4.17 -11.31 3.69
N GLY A 85 4.90 -10.52 2.91
CA GLY A 85 4.28 -9.45 2.15
C GLY A 85 5.23 -8.82 1.15
N CYS A 86 4.72 -7.83 0.43
CA CYS A 86 5.53 -7.01 -0.47
C CYS A 86 5.24 -5.53 -0.27
N GLY A 87 6.19 -4.69 -0.64
CA GLY A 87 6.06 -3.23 -0.54
C GLY A 87 6.59 -2.51 -1.77
N THR A 88 6.18 -1.26 -1.92
CA THR A 88 6.68 -0.33 -2.94
C THR A 88 6.78 1.11 -2.42
N TYR A 89 7.75 1.88 -2.91
CA TYR A 89 7.95 3.30 -2.60
C TYR A 89 7.53 4.17 -3.79
N PHE A 90 6.82 5.27 -3.55
CA PHE A 90 6.41 6.16 -4.64
C PHE A 90 6.27 7.65 -4.28
N GLY A 91 6.20 8.04 -3.00
CA GLY A 91 6.22 9.45 -2.55
C GLY A 91 5.24 10.38 -3.29
N VAL A 92 3.98 10.42 -2.87
CA VAL A 92 2.92 11.16 -3.57
C VAL A 92 2.06 12.00 -2.63
N ASP A 93 1.71 13.21 -3.06
CA ASP A 93 0.68 14.03 -2.41
C ASP A 93 -0.71 13.44 -2.66
N VAL A 94 -1.42 13.05 -1.59
CA VAL A 94 -2.75 12.45 -1.73
C VAL A 94 -3.92 13.42 -1.67
N THR A 95 -3.69 14.75 -1.66
CA THR A 95 -4.73 15.79 -1.54
C THR A 95 -5.89 15.60 -2.53
N ASN A 96 -5.59 15.12 -3.74
CA ASN A 96 -6.56 14.93 -4.81
C ASN A 96 -7.17 13.52 -4.87
N TYR A 97 -6.84 12.65 -3.92
CA TYR A 97 -7.32 11.26 -3.86
C TYR A 97 -8.08 11.02 -2.56
N ASN A 98 -8.99 10.05 -2.57
CA ASN A 98 -9.70 9.66 -1.35
C ASN A 98 -9.94 8.15 -1.23
N ALA A 99 -9.34 7.37 -2.14
CA ALA A 99 -9.48 5.93 -2.17
C ALA A 99 -8.32 5.26 -2.90
N ILE A 100 -8.08 4.02 -2.50
CA ILE A 100 -7.28 3.05 -3.24
C ILE A 100 -8.24 2.17 -4.03
N LYS A 101 -7.92 1.90 -5.29
CA LYS A 101 -8.51 0.81 -6.05
C LYS A 101 -7.46 -0.27 -6.30
N LEU A 102 -7.87 -1.51 -6.04
CA LEU A 102 -7.16 -2.74 -6.33
C LEU A 102 -8.08 -3.66 -7.15
N VAL A 103 -7.52 -4.48 -8.01
CA VAL A 103 -8.23 -5.60 -8.66
C VAL A 103 -7.61 -6.89 -8.16
N ILE A 104 -8.39 -7.69 -7.44
CA ILE A 104 -7.86 -8.85 -6.69
C ILE A 104 -8.52 -10.14 -7.15
N ARG A 105 -7.71 -11.13 -7.52
CA ARG A 105 -8.15 -12.49 -7.81
C ARG A 105 -8.08 -13.35 -6.56
N GLY A 106 -9.23 -13.88 -6.16
CA GLY A 106 -9.31 -14.98 -5.20
C GLY A 106 -9.39 -16.34 -5.89
N TYR A 107 -8.93 -17.37 -5.20
CA TYR A 107 -8.96 -18.78 -5.60
C TYR A 107 -9.97 -19.60 -4.77
N GLY A 108 -10.92 -18.93 -4.10
CA GLY A 108 -11.98 -19.51 -3.29
C GLY A 108 -11.90 -19.12 -1.82
N SER A 109 -12.61 -19.86 -0.97
CA SER A 109 -12.75 -19.55 0.47
C SER A 109 -11.44 -19.63 1.26
N LYS A 110 -10.39 -20.23 0.69
CA LYS A 110 -9.06 -20.37 1.30
C LYS A 110 -8.00 -19.43 0.72
N SER A 111 -8.36 -18.41 -0.05
CA SER A 111 -7.34 -17.55 -0.71
C SER A 111 -6.51 -16.77 0.30
N GLY A 112 -7.13 -16.22 1.35
CA GLY A 112 -6.43 -15.56 2.44
C GLY A 112 -7.06 -14.24 2.88
N VAL A 113 -6.27 -13.46 3.58
CA VAL A 113 -6.56 -12.09 3.99
C VAL A 113 -5.40 -11.23 3.52
N LEU A 114 -5.72 -10.13 2.83
CA LEU A 114 -4.75 -9.12 2.42
C LEU A 114 -4.86 -7.94 3.38
N ILE A 115 -3.78 -7.60 4.06
CA ILE A 115 -3.67 -6.33 4.80
C ILE A 115 -2.98 -5.34 3.86
N VAL A 116 -3.59 -4.17 3.68
CA VAL A 116 -3.02 -3.04 2.96
C VAL A 116 -2.51 -2.07 4.01
N GLU A 117 -1.24 -1.71 3.92
CA GLU A 117 -0.58 -0.77 4.84
C GLU A 117 -0.09 0.44 4.04
N LEU A 118 -0.26 1.64 4.61
CA LEU A 118 0.10 2.92 4.03
C LEU A 118 0.94 3.69 5.05
N PHE A 119 1.97 4.38 4.58
CA PHE A 119 2.91 5.11 5.41
C PHE A 119 3.11 6.51 4.86
N ASP A 120 2.86 7.51 5.67
CA ASP A 120 3.12 8.91 5.39
C ASP A 120 4.50 9.34 5.93
N ASP A 121 4.78 10.64 5.83
CA ASP A 121 6.04 11.28 6.20
C ASP A 121 5.75 12.38 7.21
N ASP A 122 5.91 12.05 8.49
CA ASP A 122 5.65 12.95 9.63
C ASP A 122 6.89 13.73 10.07
N ASN A 123 8.07 13.34 9.59
CA ASN A 123 9.35 13.83 10.08
C ASN A 123 10.12 14.67 9.03
N ASP A 124 9.48 14.96 7.88
CA ASP A 124 9.94 15.89 6.85
C ASP A 124 11.23 15.45 6.14
N ASN A 125 11.48 14.14 6.02
CA ASN A 125 12.77 13.63 5.53
C ASN A 125 12.70 12.77 4.26
N PHE A 126 11.50 12.48 3.72
CA PHE A 126 11.28 11.58 2.56
C PHE A 126 11.77 10.14 2.76
N GLU A 127 12.01 9.72 4.00
CA GLU A 127 12.59 8.44 4.38
C GLU A 127 11.77 7.78 5.49
N LEU A 128 11.45 6.50 5.30
CA LEU A 128 10.91 5.68 6.38
C LEU A 128 12.03 5.27 7.33
N GLU A 129 12.09 5.89 8.50
CA GLU A 129 13.14 5.66 9.49
C GLU A 129 12.75 4.63 10.54
N PRO A 130 13.66 3.77 11.01
CA PRO A 130 13.42 2.96 12.20
C PRO A 130 13.14 3.83 13.43
N HIS A 131 12.20 3.43 14.28
CA HIS A 131 11.91 4.20 15.47
C HIS A 131 13.15 4.29 16.40
N PRO A 132 13.64 5.49 16.74
CA PRO A 132 14.94 5.67 17.37
C PRO A 132 15.01 5.06 18.79
N ASN A 133 13.86 4.94 19.46
CA ASN A 133 13.77 4.58 20.87
C ASN A 133 12.90 3.35 21.17
N VAL A 134 12.29 2.73 20.16
CA VAL A 134 11.33 1.62 20.35
C VAL A 134 11.73 0.49 19.42
N SER A 135 12.50 -0.45 19.95
CA SER A 135 13.08 -1.55 19.16
C SER A 135 12.04 -2.53 18.61
N SER A 136 10.79 -2.48 19.12
CA SER A 136 9.69 -3.29 18.60
C SER A 136 9.00 -2.66 17.39
N GLU A 137 9.17 -1.36 17.17
CA GLU A 137 8.58 -0.66 16.05
C GLU A 137 9.63 -0.47 14.97
N THR A 138 9.24 -0.81 13.75
CA THR A 138 10.14 -0.76 12.61
C THR A 138 10.20 0.62 11.99
N LEU A 139 9.32 1.55 12.40
CA LEU A 139 9.08 2.82 11.72
C LEU A 139 8.78 3.96 12.71
N ALA A 140 9.28 5.16 12.41
CA ALA A 140 9.06 6.39 13.16
C ALA A 140 7.78 7.13 12.71
N ASP A 141 7.30 6.85 11.50
CA ASP A 141 6.12 7.45 10.87
C ASP A 141 4.84 6.65 11.12
N ASP A 142 3.68 7.26 10.89
CA ASP A 142 2.39 6.59 11.01
C ASP A 142 2.22 5.44 10.00
N LYS A 143 1.52 4.39 10.44
CA LYS A 143 1.17 3.22 9.63
C LYS A 143 -0.33 3.02 9.68
N PHE A 144 -0.97 3.29 8.55
CA PHE A 144 -2.41 3.12 8.39
C PHE A 144 -2.75 1.78 7.74
N ILE A 145 -3.62 1.00 8.37
CA ILE A 145 -3.94 -0.37 7.96
C ILE A 145 -5.41 -0.55 7.55
N HIS A 146 -5.65 -1.35 6.53
CA HIS A 146 -6.97 -1.87 6.18
C HIS A 146 -6.91 -3.35 5.82
N THR A 147 -7.90 -4.13 6.24
CA THR A 147 -7.93 -5.58 6.03
C THR A 147 -9.00 -5.99 5.03
N VAL A 148 -8.59 -6.70 3.98
CA VAL A 148 -9.47 -7.27 2.95
C VAL A 148 -9.47 -8.79 3.05
N LYS A 149 -10.57 -9.37 3.53
CA LYS A 149 -10.76 -10.83 3.48
C LYS A 149 -11.04 -11.26 2.05
N VAL A 150 -10.25 -12.19 1.51
CA VAL A 150 -10.42 -12.72 0.15
C VAL A 150 -10.84 -14.18 0.18
N ASP A 151 -12.15 -14.37 0.21
CA ASP A 151 -12.81 -15.69 0.28
C ASP A 151 -13.67 -16.00 -0.97
N TRP A 152 -13.43 -15.28 -2.07
CA TRP A 152 -14.13 -15.46 -3.34
C TRP A 152 -13.28 -16.17 -4.39
N LEU A 153 -13.95 -16.63 -5.44
CA LEU A 153 -13.31 -17.16 -6.64
C LEU A 153 -13.38 -16.11 -7.76
N GLY A 154 -12.26 -15.90 -8.45
CA GLY A 154 -12.15 -14.97 -9.57
C GLY A 154 -11.81 -13.55 -9.16
N TRP A 155 -11.98 -12.61 -10.09
CA TRP A 155 -11.60 -11.21 -9.93
C TRP A 155 -12.69 -10.37 -9.26
N LYS A 156 -12.28 -9.47 -8.35
CA LYS A 156 -13.13 -8.39 -7.84
C LYS A 156 -12.38 -7.08 -7.84
N VAL A 157 -13.09 -6.00 -8.11
CA VAL A 157 -12.61 -4.63 -7.85
C VAL A 157 -12.85 -4.34 -6.38
N VAL A 158 -11.79 -3.98 -5.67
CA VAL A 158 -11.83 -3.56 -4.28
C VAL A 158 -11.49 -2.08 -4.24
N ILE A 159 -12.37 -1.28 -3.66
CA ILE A 159 -12.18 0.15 -3.47
C ILE A 159 -12.16 0.39 -1.97
N ILE A 160 -11.05 0.94 -1.47
CA ILE A 160 -10.82 1.20 -0.06
C ILE A 160 -10.73 2.71 0.10
N PRO A 161 -11.80 3.38 0.59
CA PRO A 161 -11.71 4.79 0.94
C PRO A 161 -10.66 5.00 2.05
N PHE A 162 -9.95 6.13 2.04
CA PHE A 162 -8.96 6.45 3.07
C PHE A 162 -9.56 6.49 4.48
N ASP A 163 -10.84 6.87 4.61
CA ASP A 163 -11.57 6.87 5.89
C ASP A 163 -11.82 5.47 6.51
N ARG A 164 -11.41 4.40 5.81
CA ARG A 164 -11.49 3.01 6.28
C ARG A 164 -10.17 2.47 6.79
N PHE A 165 -9.09 3.21 6.63
CA PHE A 165 -7.84 2.88 7.28
C PHE A 165 -7.91 3.30 8.75
N VAL A 166 -7.25 2.51 9.58
CA VAL A 166 -7.06 2.81 10.99
C VAL A 166 -5.57 2.86 11.26
N ASP A 167 -5.18 3.70 12.19
CA ASP A 167 -3.81 3.71 12.68
C ASP A 167 -3.46 2.33 13.30
N GLY A 168 -2.39 1.74 12.78
CA GLY A 168 -1.85 0.44 13.13
C GLY A 168 -0.65 0.48 14.07
N ASN A 169 -0.18 1.66 14.48
CA ASN A 169 0.94 1.88 15.40
C ASN A 169 0.71 3.06 16.36
N LEU A 170 -0.52 3.20 16.89
CA LEU A 170 -0.91 4.17 17.93
C LEU A 170 0.21 4.62 18.89
N GLY A 171 0.42 5.93 18.94
CA GLY A 171 1.42 6.64 19.74
C GLY A 171 2.79 6.75 19.08
N ILE A 172 2.91 6.34 17.82
CA ILE A 172 4.03 6.62 16.91
C ILE A 172 3.58 7.75 15.97
N GLY A 173 4.50 8.50 15.35
CA GLY A 173 4.15 9.65 14.51
C GLY A 173 3.26 10.69 15.22
N ASP A 174 2.25 11.19 14.51
CA ASP A 174 1.25 12.12 15.06
C ASP A 174 -0.17 11.53 15.19
N ASP A 175 -0.36 10.25 14.84
CA ASP A 175 -1.62 9.51 14.82
C ASP A 175 -2.70 10.13 13.88
N ILE A 176 -2.32 10.98 12.92
CA ILE A 176 -3.23 11.71 12.04
C ILE A 176 -2.93 11.38 10.59
N TRP A 177 -3.95 10.88 9.88
CA TRP A 177 -3.88 10.75 8.42
C TRP A 177 -3.70 12.12 7.75
N ASN A 178 -2.45 12.46 7.44
CA ASN A 178 -2.03 13.72 6.84
C ASN A 178 -1.06 13.61 5.62
N PRO A 179 -1.07 12.56 4.74
CA PRO A 179 -0.08 12.32 3.66
C PRO A 179 -0.04 13.36 2.51
N TYR A 180 0.09 14.62 2.85
CA TYR A 180 0.12 15.76 1.95
C TYR A 180 1.57 16.23 1.78
N GLN A 181 1.96 16.67 0.59
CA GLN A 181 3.30 17.24 0.38
C GLN A 181 3.30 18.71 0.80
N GLU A 182 3.10 18.95 2.10
CA GLU A 182 3.19 20.26 2.72
C GLU A 182 4.59 20.48 3.33
N GLY A 183 5.23 21.60 3.01
CA GLY A 183 6.56 21.92 3.53
C GLY A 183 7.64 20.99 2.97
N SER A 184 8.17 20.11 3.83
CA SER A 184 9.24 19.15 3.52
C SER A 184 8.77 17.69 3.60
N SER A 185 7.48 17.44 3.84
CA SER A 185 6.92 16.10 3.82
C SER A 185 6.87 15.56 2.39
N GLY A 186 7.24 14.28 2.24
CA GLY A 186 7.10 13.53 1.01
C GLY A 186 5.69 13.01 0.74
N GLY A 187 4.73 13.26 1.64
CA GLY A 187 3.34 12.79 1.54
C GLY A 187 3.23 11.29 1.81
N LEU A 188 2.42 10.57 1.02
CA LEU A 188 2.34 9.10 1.12
C LEU A 188 3.60 8.46 0.49
N LEU A 189 4.49 7.93 1.33
CA LEU A 189 5.79 7.41 0.91
C LEU A 189 5.74 5.97 0.39
N GLN A 190 4.97 5.11 1.07
CA GLN A 190 5.03 3.67 0.88
C GLN A 190 3.64 3.02 0.94
N MET A 191 3.49 1.93 0.19
CA MET A 191 2.40 0.97 0.35
C MET A 191 2.97 -0.43 0.57
N GLN A 192 2.33 -1.21 1.44
CA GLN A 192 2.60 -2.63 1.60
C GLN A 192 1.34 -3.48 1.51
N PHE A 193 1.56 -4.72 1.10
CA PHE A 193 0.59 -5.80 1.07
C PHE A 193 1.10 -6.97 1.91
N VAL A 194 0.43 -7.25 3.02
CA VAL A 194 0.74 -8.40 3.88
C VAL A 194 -0.29 -9.49 3.64
N LEU A 195 0.18 -10.70 3.35
CA LEU A 195 -0.64 -11.86 3.09
C LEU A 195 -0.74 -12.73 4.34
N LEU A 196 -1.97 -12.99 4.77
CA LEU A 196 -2.29 -14.02 5.75
C LEU A 196 -3.05 -15.18 5.08
N ALA A 197 -2.72 -16.40 5.47
CA ALA A 197 -3.47 -17.59 5.07
C ALA A 197 -4.85 -17.63 5.73
N ALA A 198 -5.82 -18.22 5.03
CA ALA A 198 -7.12 -18.56 5.59
C ALA A 198 -7.15 -19.98 6.20
N ASP A 199 -6.08 -20.75 6.02
CA ASP A 199 -5.86 -22.08 6.58
C ASP A 199 -4.36 -22.30 6.76
N LYS A 200 -3.92 -22.71 7.95
CA LYS A 200 -2.50 -22.88 8.29
C LYS A 200 -1.75 -23.95 7.47
N THR A 201 -2.48 -24.77 6.72
CA THR A 201 -1.94 -25.92 5.98
C THR A 201 -2.05 -25.75 4.47
N VAL A 202 -2.72 -24.71 4.00
CA VAL A 202 -2.91 -24.44 2.58
C VAL A 202 -2.13 -23.19 2.23
N MET A 203 -1.22 -23.31 1.26
CA MET A 203 -0.50 -22.17 0.69
C MET A 203 -1.51 -21.18 0.09
N PRO A 204 -1.72 -19.99 0.68
CA PRO A 204 -2.56 -18.98 0.08
C PRO A 204 -1.94 -18.48 -1.22
N ARG A 205 -2.81 -18.02 -2.12
CA ARG A 205 -2.42 -17.41 -3.38
C ARG A 205 -3.44 -16.36 -3.75
N MET A 206 -2.93 -15.22 -4.22
CA MET A 206 -3.73 -14.10 -4.70
C MET A 206 -3.03 -13.46 -5.88
N LEU A 207 -3.81 -12.95 -6.85
CA LEU A 207 -3.27 -12.04 -7.86
C LEU A 207 -3.80 -10.64 -7.58
N ILE A 208 -2.96 -9.62 -7.73
CA ILE A 208 -3.29 -8.22 -7.62
C ILE A 208 -2.95 -7.54 -8.95
N ASP A 209 -3.86 -6.73 -9.43
CA ASP A 209 -3.73 -5.90 -10.62
C ASP A 209 -4.28 -4.50 -10.35
N VAL A 210 -3.90 -3.53 -11.18
CA VAL A 210 -4.38 -2.15 -11.19
C VAL A 210 -4.38 -1.56 -9.78
N VAL A 211 -3.19 -1.27 -9.28
CA VAL A 211 -2.99 -0.56 -8.01
C VAL A 211 -3.01 0.92 -8.29
N LYS A 212 -3.97 1.65 -7.71
CA LYS A 212 -4.07 3.09 -7.93
C LYS A 212 -4.74 3.85 -6.80
N LEU A 213 -4.33 5.10 -6.64
CA LEU A 213 -5.02 6.12 -5.86
C LEU A 213 -5.94 6.90 -6.80
N TYR A 214 -7.14 7.24 -6.36
CA TYR A 214 -8.03 8.07 -7.17
C TYR A 214 -9.10 8.78 -6.33
N TYR A 215 -9.73 9.78 -6.93
CA TYR A 215 -10.93 10.38 -6.38
C TYR A 215 -12.18 9.59 -6.79
N GLN A 216 -12.81 8.89 -5.84
CA GLN A 216 -14.01 8.09 -6.10
C GLN A 216 -15.31 8.90 -6.14
N GLY A 217 -15.25 10.21 -5.90
CA GLY A 217 -16.41 11.04 -5.59
C GLY A 217 -16.57 11.29 -4.09
N PRO A 218 -17.62 12.03 -3.69
CA PRO A 218 -17.90 12.28 -2.28
C PRO A 218 -18.11 10.97 -1.51
N ILE A 219 -17.45 10.83 -0.37
CA ILE A 219 -17.66 9.68 0.51
C ILE A 219 -19.06 9.83 1.14
N PRO A 220 -19.93 8.81 1.06
CA PRO A 220 -21.22 8.86 1.72
C PRO A 220 -21.02 9.08 3.22
N ILE A 221 -21.56 10.19 3.74
CA ILE A 221 -21.58 10.43 5.19
C ILE A 221 -22.37 9.28 5.81
N LYS A 222 -21.72 8.45 6.64
CA LYS A 222 -22.43 7.48 7.46
C LYS A 222 -23.46 8.27 8.27
N LYS A 223 -24.74 8.06 8.01
CA LYS A 223 -25.78 8.55 8.92
C LYS A 223 -25.48 7.95 10.29
N ASP A 224 -25.33 8.81 11.29
CA ASP A 224 -25.11 8.38 12.66
C ASP A 224 -26.29 7.49 13.07
N GLU A 225 -26.05 6.18 13.24
CA GLU A 225 -27.10 5.22 13.60
C GLU A 225 -27.75 5.57 14.95
N ARG A 226 -27.15 6.47 15.73
CA ARG A 226 -27.74 7.02 16.96
C ARG A 226 -28.94 7.92 16.70
N SER A 227 -29.07 8.55 15.53
CA SER A 227 -30.21 9.42 15.23
C SER A 227 -31.48 8.65 14.87
N GLN A 228 -31.41 7.33 14.63
CA GLN A 228 -32.59 6.49 14.40
C GLN A 228 -33.31 6.08 15.69
N TYR A 229 -32.65 6.14 16.85
CA TYR A 229 -33.26 5.75 18.12
C TYR A 229 -34.00 6.88 18.84
N VAL A 230 -33.93 8.12 18.34
CA VAL A 230 -34.60 9.27 18.96
C VAL A 230 -35.99 9.52 18.37
N GLU A 231 -36.26 9.13 17.12
CA GLU A 231 -37.58 9.35 16.50
C GLU A 231 -38.65 8.30 16.90
N ASP A 232 -38.25 7.13 17.39
CA ASP A 232 -39.18 6.06 17.81
C ASP A 232 -39.58 6.14 19.31
N ALA A 233 -39.02 7.07 20.07
CA ALA A 233 -39.28 7.21 21.51
C ALA A 233 -40.48 8.13 21.85
N ASP A 234 -41.03 8.86 20.88
CA ASP A 234 -42.15 9.81 21.09
C ASP A 234 -43.53 9.21 20.74
N PHE A 235 -43.64 7.89 20.62
CA PHE A 235 -44.89 7.19 20.25
C PHE A 235 -45.50 6.31 21.37
N PHE A 236 -45.33 6.70 22.63
CA PHE A 236 -46.09 6.14 23.77
C PHE A 236 -46.58 7.22 24.73
#